data_AF-A0A0B2RKU1-F1
#
_entry.id   AF-A0A0B2RKU1-F1
#
_cell.length_a   1.000
_cell.length_b   1.000
_cell.length_c   1.000
_cell.angle_alpha   90.00
_cell.angle_beta   90.00
_cell.angle_gamma   90.00
#
_symmetry.space_group_name_H-M   'P 1'
#
loop_
_entity.id
_entity.type
_entity.pdbx_description
1 polymer ?
#
loop_
_entity_poly.entity_id
_entity_poly.type
_entity_poly.pdbx_seq_one_letter_code
_entity_poly.pdbx_strand_id
1 'polypeptide(L)' 'MGEDPGVLEVVRQLDKACSEAGFLYVKGHGVPEALLKEVRDVTRRYFELPYEEKAKIKMTPATGFRFNMLGYIDLLCI' A
#
# COMPACT_ATOMS: atom_id res chain seq x y z
N MET A 1 4.58 3.16 28.91
CA MET A 1 3.97 3.02 27.55
C MET A 1 3.87 1.56 27.09
N GLY A 2 4.63 0.61 27.65
CA GLY A 2 4.57 -0.82 27.29
C GLY A 2 3.73 -1.72 28.20
N GLU A 3 2.95 -1.16 29.13
CA GLU A 3 2.13 -1.93 30.10
C GLU A 3 0.62 -1.90 29.78
N ASP A 4 0.22 -1.25 28.68
CA ASP A 4 -1.17 -1.29 28.25
C ASP A 4 -1.51 -2.70 27.75
N PRO A 5 -2.49 -3.40 28.36
CA PRO A 5 -2.84 -4.76 27.97
C PRO A 5 -3.30 -4.87 26.51
N GLY A 6 -3.91 -3.82 25.97
CA GLY A 6 -4.35 -3.75 24.58
C GLY A 6 -3.18 -3.66 23.60
N VAL A 7 -2.16 -2.87 23.93
CA VAL A 7 -0.93 -2.77 23.12
C VAL A 7 -0.22 -4.12 23.07
N LEU A 8 -0.10 -4.82 24.19
CA LEU A 8 0.54 -6.14 24.25
C LEU A 8 -0.18 -7.17 23.39
N GLU A 9 -1.51 -7.16 23.38
CA GLU A 9 -2.30 -8.07 22.54
C GLU A 9 -2.07 -7.81 21.04
N VAL A 10 -2.10 -6.54 20.61
CA VAL A 10 -1.85 -6.19 19.19
C VAL A 10 -0.44 -6.59 18.75
N VAL A 11 0.57 -6.43 19.61
CA VAL A 11 1.95 -6.85 19.31
C VAL A 11 2.02 -8.36 19.10
N ARG A 12 1.33 -9.17 19.91
CA ARG A 12 1.31 -10.63 19.74
C ARG A 12 0.61 -11.05 18.45
N GLN A 13 -0.46 -10.37 18.08
CA GLN A 13 -1.16 -10.63 16.81
C GLN A 13 -0.28 -10.27 15.61
N LEU A 14 0.45 -9.16 15.69
CA LEU A 14 1.39 -8.72 14.65
C LEU A 14 2.54 -9.72 14.48
N ASP A 15 3.16 -10.14 15.58
CA ASP A 15 4.25 -11.13 15.59
C ASP A 15 3.82 -12.44 14.92
N LYS A 16 2.65 -12.94 15.30
CA LYS A 16 2.08 -14.16 14.73
C LYS A 16 1.82 -14.02 13.23
N ALA A 17 1.17 -12.93 12.81
CA ALA A 17 0.84 -12.72 11.40
C ALA A 17 2.11 -12.58 10.53
N CYS A 18 3.13 -11.88 11.02
CA CYS A 18 4.41 -11.73 10.33
C CYS A 18 5.18 -13.05 10.25
N SER A 19 5.16 -13.87 11.30
CA SER A 19 5.94 -15.11 11.37
C SER A 19 5.29 -16.29 10.65
N GLU A 20 3.96 -16.33 10.61
CA GLU A 20 3.21 -17.47 10.05
C GLU A 20 2.65 -17.18 8.65
N ALA A 21 2.02 -16.01 8.44
CA ALA A 21 1.31 -15.70 7.20
C ALA A 21 2.15 -14.84 6.23
N GLY A 22 2.99 -13.95 6.77
CA GLY A 22 3.79 -13.00 5.98
C GLY A 22 3.00 -11.80 5.42
N PHE A 23 1.71 -11.69 5.75
CA PHE A 23 0.83 -10.56 5.43
C PHE A 23 -0.26 -10.41 6.49
N LEU A 24 -0.86 -9.23 6.58
CA LEU A 24 -1.91 -8.93 7.54
C LEU A 24 -2.80 -7.77 7.08
N TYR A 25 -4.03 -7.76 7.57
CA TYR A 25 -4.96 -6.64 7.41
C TYR A 25 -4.99 -5.80 8.68
N VAL A 26 -4.74 -4.50 8.54
CA VAL A 26 -4.84 -3.54 9.66
C VAL A 26 -6.17 -2.82 9.58
N LYS A 27 -6.92 -2.82 10.68
CA LYS A 27 -8.10 -1.97 10.88
C LYS A 27 -7.82 -0.98 12.00
N GLY A 28 -8.50 0.17 11.99
CA GLY A 28 -8.33 1.19 13.03
C GLY A 28 -6.96 1.90 12.99
N HIS A 29 -6.30 1.93 11.83
CA HIS A 29 -4.99 2.59 11.64
C HIS A 29 -5.05 4.12 11.72
N GLY A 30 -6.24 4.72 11.88
CA GLY A 30 -6.41 6.17 12.02
C GLY A 30 -6.21 6.98 10.74
N VAL A 31 -6.07 6.32 9.59
CA VAL A 31 -5.98 7.02 8.29
C VAL A 31 -7.39 7.44 7.87
N PRO A 32 -7.63 8.73 7.55
CA PRO A 32 -8.94 9.20 7.15
C PRO A 32 -9.47 8.50 5.89
N GLU A 33 -10.74 8.08 5.90
CA GLU A 33 -11.37 7.45 4.74
C GLU A 33 -11.39 8.36 3.50
N ALA A 34 -11.51 9.68 3.71
CA ALA A 34 -11.44 10.67 2.63
C ALA A 34 -10.10 10.61 1.88
N LEU A 35 -8.99 10.43 2.60
CA LEU A 35 -7.66 10.30 2.01
C LEU A 35 -7.54 8.99 1.22
N LEU A 36 -8.05 7.88 1.75
CA LEU A 36 -8.07 6.60 1.02
C LEU A 36 -8.85 6.71 -0.29
N LYS A 37 -10.00 7.41 -0.26
CA LYS A 37 -10.81 7.67 -1.45
C LYS A 37 -10.05 8.53 -2.47
N GLU A 38 -9.42 9.62 -2.02
CA GLU A 38 -8.67 10.52 -2.90
C GLU A 38 -7.50 9.79 -3.59
N VAL A 39 -6.73 9.00 -2.85
CA VAL A 39 -5.64 8.19 -3.40
C VAL A 39 -6.17 7.25 -4.48
N ARG A 40 -7.25 6.51 -4.21
CA ARG A 40 -7.89 5.62 -5.20
C ARG A 40 -8.35 6.38 -6.45
N ASP A 41 -8.95 7.55 -6.28
CA ASP A 41 -9.46 8.36 -7.39
C ASP A 41 -8.32 8.95 -8.25
N VAL A 42 -7.23 9.43 -7.62
CA VAL A 42 -6.04 9.92 -8.32
C VAL A 42 -5.34 8.78 -9.06
N THR A 43 -5.13 7.64 -8.39
CA THR A 43 -4.50 6.46 -8.98
C THR A 43 -5.26 6.01 -10.22
N ARG A 44 -6.59 5.89 -10.15
CA ARG A 44 -7.44 5.53 -11.29
C ARG A 44 -7.26 6.50 -12.46
N ARG A 45 -7.40 7.80 -12.21
CA ARG A 45 -7.23 8.85 -13.24
C ARG A 45 -5.87 8.79 -13.91
N TYR A 46 -4.81 8.51 -13.15
CA TYR A 46 -3.46 8.36 -13.70
C TYR A 46 -3.36 7.14 -14.62
N PHE A 47 -3.89 5.98 -14.22
CA PHE A 47 -3.80 4.76 -15.02
C PHE A 47 -4.69 4.79 -16.28
N GLU A 48 -5.75 5.60 -16.27
CA GLU A 48 -6.58 5.91 -17.45
C GLU A 48 -5.86 6.77 -18.50
N LEU A 49 -4.75 7.45 -18.16
CA LEU A 49 -3.99 8.24 -19.13
C LEU A 49 -3.36 7.36 -20.23
N PRO A 50 -3.11 7.93 -21.43
CA PRO A 50 -2.37 7.26 -22.50
C PRO A 50 -0.99 6.76 -22.04
N TYR A 51 -0.49 5.71 -22.70
CA TYR A 51 0.81 5.13 -22.38
C TYR A 51 1.94 6.15 -22.38
N GLU A 52 1.98 7.03 -23.40
CA GLU A 52 3.01 8.06 -23.55
C GLU A 52 3.08 8.99 -22.32
N GLU A 53 1.92 9.37 -21.77
CA GLU A 53 1.85 10.21 -20.58
C GLU A 53 2.38 9.48 -19.34
N LYS A 54 2.06 8.19 -19.20
CA LYS A 54 2.57 7.34 -18.10
C LYS A 54 4.08 7.08 -18.24
N ALA A 55 4.58 6.96 -19.46
CA ALA A 55 5.99 6.69 -19.75
C ALA A 55 6.91 7.87 -19.36
N LYS A 56 6.40 9.09 -19.26
CA LYS A 56 7.16 10.28 -18.84
C LYS A 56 7.75 10.14 -17.44
N ILE A 57 7.10 9.39 -16.55
CA ILE A 57 7.55 9.16 -15.17
C ILE A 57 8.09 7.74 -14.95
N LYS A 58 8.43 7.03 -16.03
CA LYS A 58 8.96 5.67 -15.97
C LYS A 58 10.25 5.62 -15.16
N MET A 59 10.28 4.72 -14.18
CA MET A 59 11.51 4.42 -13.43
C MET A 59 12.53 3.77 -14.36
N THR A 60 13.70 4.39 -14.47
CA THR A 60 14.87 3.87 -15.17
C THR A 60 15.84 3.21 -14.18
N PRO A 61 16.76 2.36 -14.65
CA PRO A 61 17.82 1.82 -13.78
C PRO A 61 18.61 2.88 -13.01
N ALA A 62 18.78 4.08 -13.58
CA ALA A 62 19.48 5.19 -12.93
C ALA A 62 18.67 5.84 -11.79
N THR A 63 17.35 5.69 -11.80
CA THR A 63 16.42 6.30 -10.83
C THR A 63 15.91 5.32 -9.77
N GLY A 64 16.47 4.10 -9.73
CA GLY A 64 16.10 3.04 -8.77
C GLY A 64 15.18 1.98 -9.38
N PHE A 65 15.58 0.72 -9.31
CA PHE A 65 14.81 -0.42 -9.82
C PHE A 65 13.93 -1.01 -8.70
N ARG A 66 12.61 -0.91 -8.83
CA ARG A 66 11.65 -1.81 -8.17
C ARG A 66 10.53 -2.09 -9.18
N PHE A 67 10.65 -3.22 -9.89
CA PHE A 67 9.68 -3.82 -10.82
C PHE A 67 8.94 -2.88 -11.79
N ASN A 68 9.17 -3.07 -13.10
CA ASN A 68 8.55 -2.29 -14.18
C ASN A 68 7.02 -2.53 -14.23
N MET A 69 6.28 -1.79 -13.41
CA MET A 69 4.82 -1.87 -13.24
C MET A 69 4.13 -1.01 -14.31
N LEU A 70 4.38 -1.33 -15.58
CA LEU A 70 3.58 -0.84 -16.71
C LEU A 70 2.32 -1.69 -16.93
N GLY A 71 2.02 -2.62 -16.01
CA GLY A 71 0.83 -3.47 -16.05
C GLY A 71 0.13 -3.52 -14.70
N TYR A 72 -1.10 -2.97 -14.66
CA TYR A 72 -2.22 -3.34 -13.80
C TYR A 72 -1.87 -4.08 -12.49
N ILE A 73 -1.64 -3.32 -11.41
CA ILE A 73 -2.00 -3.78 -10.06
C ILE A 73 -3.23 -2.96 -9.64
N ASP A 74 -4.36 -3.32 -10.21
CA ASP A 74 -5.69 -2.91 -9.71
C ASP A 74 -6.20 -3.88 -8.61
N LEU A 75 -5.37 -4.82 -8.15
CA LEU A 75 -5.87 -5.96 -7.38
C LEU A 75 -5.16 -6.17 -6.04
N LEU A 76 -4.85 -5.11 -5.29
CA LEU A 76 -4.56 -5.24 -3.85
C LEU A 76 -4.65 -3.90 -3.10
N CYS A 77 -5.78 -3.22 -3.25
CA CYS A 77 -6.19 -2.12 -2.38
C CYS A 77 -7.55 -2.43 -1.72
N ILE A 78 -7.68 -3.64 -1.20
CA ILE A 78 -8.55 -3.99 -0.06
C ILE A 78 -7.69 -4.81 0.88
#